data_AF-A0AAV4EAN0-F1
#
_entry.id   AF-A0AAV4EAN0-F1
#
_cell.length_a   1.000
_cell.length_b   1.000
_cell.length_c   1.000
_cell.angle_alpha   90.00
_cell.angle_beta   90.00
_cell.angle_gamma   90.00
#
_symmetry.space_group_name_H-M   'P 1'
#
loop_
_entity.id
_entity.type
_entity.pdbx_description
1 polymer ?
#
loop_
_entity_poly.entity_id
_entity_poly.type
_entity_poly.pdbx_seq_one_letter_code
_entity_poly.pdbx_strand_id
1 'polypeptide(L)'
;MRYLKEMYQKRLDVGPEKPRHRSEWTNWNYDAEIYAFGQRLGEEFDESTLRQAFINRSYVEGERKKRADLGIDTDAVPLQLEDNSELAEEGFALMSSYLKVYLRNIYPYMFEEGISAVHNYLTTDEMLAHIAKHIGCEDLILSEEFPVLASTLSTVFKAVVGALFNDKGQEQAERFVRDFVIPQLIEKDINELWHITNPMGLLKAVLALSGKEEPEPRLLWKSGANTIMSLYWVGIYSDREFIAKSPGETVSIAEEMAAREALKKIMKTEDNRAPLVLGSAAENLVLDYNRVNISAKDIIQKYYDNKSPQTGSSAF
;
A
#
# COMPACT_ATOMS: atom_id res chain seq x y z
N MET A 1 -34.77 7.11 38.74
CA MET A 1 -33.66 6.44 38.01
C MET A 1 -34.04 5.98 36.60
N ARG A 2 -35.13 5.23 36.36
CA ARG A 2 -35.51 4.74 35.01
C ARG A 2 -35.79 5.87 34.00
N TYR A 3 -36.54 6.89 34.41
CA TYR A 3 -36.87 8.06 33.59
C TYR A 3 -35.63 8.84 33.09
N LEU A 4 -34.62 9.06 33.95
CA LEU A 4 -33.40 9.78 33.58
C LEU A 4 -32.55 9.01 32.56
N LYS A 5 -32.49 7.68 32.69
CA LYS A 5 -31.82 6.83 31.70
C LYS A 5 -32.52 6.90 30.34
N GLU A 6 -33.85 6.90 30.34
CA GLU A 6 -34.65 7.03 29.12
C GLU A 6 -34.48 8.41 28.46
N MET A 7 -34.39 9.49 29.25
CA MET A 7 -34.10 10.83 28.74
C MET A 7 -32.67 10.95 28.20
N TYR A 8 -31.71 10.25 28.79
CA TYR A 8 -30.35 10.17 28.25
C TYR A 8 -30.31 9.41 26.92
N GLN A 9 -31.02 8.28 26.81
CA GLN A 9 -31.14 7.54 25.54
C GLN A 9 -31.79 8.40 24.45
N LYS A 10 -32.91 9.06 24.76
CA LYS A 10 -33.57 9.97 23.81
C LYS A 10 -32.67 11.13 23.37
N ARG A 11 -31.76 11.59 24.23
CA ARG A 11 -30.76 12.60 23.85
C ARG A 11 -29.77 12.06 22.82
N LEU A 12 -29.29 10.83 23.01
CA LEU A 12 -28.40 10.16 22.05
C LEU A 12 -29.10 9.91 20.71
N ASP A 13 -30.40 9.58 20.74
CA ASP A 13 -31.20 9.36 19.53
C ASP A 13 -31.41 10.65 18.71
N VAL A 14 -31.48 11.81 19.36
CA VAL A 14 -31.62 13.12 18.69
C VAL A 14 -30.33 13.52 17.95
N GLY A 15 -29.18 13.03 18.42
CA GLY A 15 -27.91 13.19 17.71
C GLY A 15 -26.73 12.74 18.56
N PRO A 16 -25.66 12.25 17.90
CA PRO A 16 -24.45 11.87 18.61
C PRO A 16 -23.80 13.10 19.25
N GLU A 17 -23.23 12.93 20.44
CA GLU A 17 -22.36 13.93 21.02
C GLU A 17 -21.14 14.14 20.12
N LYS A 18 -20.53 15.33 20.17
CA LYS A 18 -19.26 15.56 19.49
C LYS A 18 -18.26 14.50 19.96
N PRO A 19 -17.54 13.85 19.04
CA PRO A 19 -16.58 12.84 19.42
C PRO A 19 -15.50 13.52 20.28
N ARG A 20 -15.05 12.84 21.32
CA ARG A 20 -13.99 13.29 22.23
C ARG A 20 -12.85 12.31 22.23
N HIS A 21 -11.65 12.79 22.51
CA HIS A 21 -10.48 11.94 22.59
C HIS A 21 -10.64 10.89 23.69
N ARG A 22 -10.12 9.68 23.47
CA ARG A 22 -10.25 8.58 24.45
C ARG A 22 -9.62 8.91 25.79
N SER A 23 -8.59 9.76 25.80
CA SER A 23 -7.91 10.23 27.01
C SER A 23 -8.74 11.14 27.92
N GLU A 24 -9.82 11.76 27.42
CA GLU A 24 -10.68 12.62 28.23
C GLU A 24 -11.58 11.83 29.20
N TRP A 25 -11.75 10.53 28.96
CA TRP A 25 -12.60 9.67 29.77
C TRP A 25 -11.88 9.24 31.06
N THR A 26 -12.64 9.11 32.15
CA THR A 26 -12.10 8.85 33.50
C THR A 26 -11.27 7.56 33.60
N ASN A 27 -11.63 6.54 32.82
CA ASN A 27 -10.93 5.25 32.80
C ASN A 27 -9.81 5.28 31.76
N TRP A 28 -8.79 6.11 31.99
CA TRP A 28 -7.63 6.23 31.09
C TRP A 28 -6.35 6.39 31.90
N ASN A 29 -5.34 5.58 31.57
CA ASN A 29 -4.00 5.71 32.10
C ASN A 29 -3.00 5.52 30.95
N TYR A 30 -2.39 6.62 30.51
CA TYR A 30 -1.54 6.63 29.33
C TYR A 30 -0.35 5.66 29.43
N ASP A 31 0.30 5.59 30.60
CA ASP A 31 1.47 4.75 30.82
C ASP A 31 1.12 3.26 30.71
N ALA A 32 -0.02 2.87 31.28
CA ALA A 32 -0.52 1.51 31.20
C ALA A 32 -0.96 1.12 29.78
N GLU A 33 -1.57 2.07 29.04
CA GLU A 33 -2.04 1.84 27.68
C GLU A 33 -0.87 1.73 26.68
N ILE A 34 0.20 2.54 26.84
CA ILE A 34 1.44 2.41 26.06
C ILE A 34 2.09 1.05 26.31
N TYR A 35 2.22 0.64 27.58
CA TYR A 35 2.78 -0.67 27.90
C TYR A 35 1.94 -1.80 27.30
N ALA A 36 0.61 -1.72 27.43
CA ALA A 36 -0.31 -2.71 26.87
C ALA A 36 -0.29 -2.74 25.34
N PHE A 37 -0.03 -1.61 24.67
CA PHE A 37 0.09 -1.54 23.21
C PHE A 37 1.23 -2.42 22.70
N GLY A 38 2.44 -2.28 23.27
CA GLY A 38 3.58 -3.12 22.89
C GLY A 38 3.31 -4.60 23.13
N GLN A 39 2.82 -4.95 24.32
CA GLN A 39 2.50 -6.34 24.68
C GLN A 39 1.43 -6.97 23.77
N ARG A 40 0.43 -6.18 23.33
CA ARG A 40 -0.62 -6.65 22.41
C ARG A 40 -0.05 -7.03 21.04
N LEU A 41 0.95 -6.29 20.56
CA LEU A 41 1.61 -6.54 19.29
C LEU A 41 2.64 -7.68 19.38
N GLY A 42 2.97 -8.13 20.60
CA GLY A 42 4.03 -9.10 20.83
C GLY A 42 5.44 -8.50 20.67
N GLU A 43 5.54 -7.17 20.76
CA GLU A 43 6.77 -6.42 20.56
C GLU A 43 7.18 -5.72 21.87
N GLU A 44 8.48 -5.68 22.12
CA GLU A 44 9.06 -4.98 23.26
C GLU A 44 9.62 -3.64 22.78
N PHE A 45 8.88 -2.56 23.02
CA PHE A 45 9.35 -1.20 22.72
C PHE A 45 10.08 -0.59 23.91
N ASP A 46 11.01 0.33 23.64
CA ASP A 46 11.43 1.28 24.67
C ASP A 46 10.30 2.30 24.92
N GLU A 47 10.11 2.65 26.18
CA GLU A 47 8.99 3.51 26.57
C GLU A 47 9.18 4.94 26.04
N SER A 48 10.43 5.41 25.96
CA SER A 48 10.73 6.78 25.54
C SER A 48 10.50 6.99 24.05
N THR A 49 10.98 6.06 23.22
CA THR A 49 10.83 6.08 21.76
C THR A 49 9.37 5.88 21.34
N LEU A 50 8.64 4.97 22.00
CA LEU A 50 7.23 4.74 21.71
C LEU A 50 6.38 5.96 22.08
N ARG A 51 6.66 6.64 23.20
CA ARG A 51 6.01 7.91 23.55
C ARG A 51 6.26 8.97 22.48
N GLN A 52 7.51 9.11 22.03
CA GLN A 52 7.86 10.04 20.95
C GLN A 52 7.08 9.74 19.67
N ALA A 53 6.93 8.46 19.29
CA ALA A 53 6.19 8.07 18.08
C ALA A 53 4.71 8.53 18.08
N PHE A 54 4.07 8.62 19.24
CA PHE A 54 2.68 9.09 19.38
C PHE A 54 2.53 10.61 19.48
N ILE A 55 3.63 11.37 19.62
CA ILE A 55 3.58 12.83 19.70
C ILE A 55 3.61 13.42 18.30
N ASN A 56 2.48 14.00 17.87
CA ASN A 56 2.43 14.74 16.63
C ASN A 56 2.96 16.18 16.82
N ARG A 57 3.58 16.73 15.77
CA ARG A 57 4.01 18.13 15.72
C ARG A 57 2.91 19.13 16.11
N SER A 58 1.67 18.94 15.64
CA SER A 58 0.52 19.79 15.99
C SER A 58 0.28 19.88 17.50
N TYR A 59 0.46 18.77 18.21
CA TYR A 59 0.29 18.73 19.66
C TYR A 59 1.36 19.55 20.39
N VAL A 60 2.63 19.44 19.95
CA VAL A 60 3.74 20.22 20.49
C VAL A 60 3.49 21.73 20.30
N GLU A 61 3.03 22.13 19.12
CA GLU A 61 2.68 23.51 18.82
C GLU A 61 1.48 24.01 19.67
N GLY A 62 0.46 23.17 19.84
CA GLY A 62 -0.70 23.45 20.68
C GLY A 62 -0.37 23.60 22.16
N GLU A 63 0.51 22.76 22.70
CA GLU A 63 0.99 22.89 24.09
C GLU A 63 1.80 24.17 24.30
N ARG A 64 2.67 24.54 23.35
CA ARG A 64 3.44 25.79 23.41
C ARG A 64 2.52 27.00 23.45
N LYS A 65 1.47 27.03 22.62
CA LYS A 65 0.45 28.09 22.63
C LYS A 65 -0.28 28.18 23.97
N LYS A 66 -0.78 27.04 24.49
CA LYS A 66 -1.48 27.00 25.79
C LYS A 66 -0.60 27.51 26.94
N ARG A 67 0.70 27.18 26.95
CA ARG A 67 1.64 27.68 27.98
C ARG A 67 1.86 29.19 27.88
N ALA A 68 1.98 29.71 26.65
CA ALA A 68 2.11 31.14 26.39
C ALA A 68 0.85 31.91 26.84
N ASP A 69 -0.34 31.38 26.54
CA ASP A 69 -1.62 31.97 26.95
C ASP A 69 -1.80 32.02 28.48
N LEU A 70 -1.22 31.05 29.19
CA LEU A 70 -1.21 30.98 30.65
C LEU A 70 -0.11 31.85 31.29
N GLY A 71 0.72 32.53 30.50
CA GLY A 71 1.79 33.40 30.99
C GLY A 71 2.95 32.66 31.66
N ILE A 72 3.17 31.38 31.31
CA ILE A 72 4.31 30.61 31.78
C ILE A 72 5.52 30.95 30.89
N ASP A 73 6.64 31.35 31.49
CA ASP A 73 7.90 31.59 30.77
C ASP A 73 8.38 30.30 30.09
N THR A 74 8.24 30.24 28.77
CA THR A 74 8.65 29.11 27.93
C THR A 74 10.15 28.83 28.00
N ASP A 75 10.94 29.86 28.31
CA ASP A 75 12.40 29.79 28.36
C ASP A 75 12.92 29.26 29.71
N ALA A 76 12.12 29.38 30.77
CA ALA A 76 12.49 28.92 32.11
C ALA A 76 12.25 27.40 32.30
N VAL A 77 11.25 26.84 31.62
CA VAL A 77 10.94 25.40 31.63
C VAL A 77 10.71 24.93 30.19
N PRO A 78 11.78 24.52 29.48
CA PRO A 78 11.66 24.09 28.09
C PRO A 78 10.77 22.84 28.00
N LEU A 79 9.90 22.83 27.00
CA LEU A 79 9.13 21.64 26.64
C LEU A 79 10.09 20.62 26.01
N GLN A 80 10.53 19.64 26.78
CA GLN A 80 11.29 18.48 26.30
C GLN A 80 10.37 17.47 25.63
N LEU A 81 9.63 17.89 24.61
CA LEU A 81 8.87 16.99 23.74
C LEU A 81 9.42 17.12 22.32
N GLU A 82 9.86 16.00 21.78
CA GLU A 82 10.27 15.85 20.39
C GLU A 82 9.08 15.36 19.57
N ASP A 83 8.99 15.81 18.33
CA ASP A 83 7.96 15.36 17.40
C ASP A 83 8.36 14.06 16.71
N ASN A 84 7.35 13.34 16.22
CA ASN A 84 7.53 12.04 15.57
C ASN A 84 8.00 12.10 14.11
N SER A 85 8.39 13.26 13.59
CA SER A 85 8.72 13.43 12.17
C SER A 85 9.95 12.61 11.76
N GLU A 86 11.03 12.65 12.55
CA GLU A 86 12.27 11.92 12.27
C GLU A 86 12.04 10.40 12.25
N LEU A 87 11.37 9.88 13.30
CA LEU A 87 10.98 8.47 13.37
C LEU A 87 10.06 8.05 12.21
N ALA A 88 9.16 8.93 11.78
CA ALA A 88 8.27 8.66 10.65
C ALA A 88 9.03 8.57 9.33
N GLU A 89 10.05 9.42 9.12
CA GLU A 89 10.90 9.36 7.92
C GLU A 89 11.72 8.07 7.88
N GLU A 90 12.34 7.68 8.99
CA GLU A 90 13.11 6.43 9.12
C GLU A 90 12.21 5.20 8.90
N GLY A 91 11.07 5.15 9.58
CA GLY A 91 10.12 4.06 9.45
C GLY A 91 9.53 3.95 8.04
N PHE A 92 9.29 5.08 7.36
CA PHE A 92 8.85 5.08 5.97
C PHE A 92 9.95 4.57 5.02
N ALA A 93 11.20 4.98 5.21
CA ALA A 93 12.32 4.53 4.38
C ALA A 93 12.51 3.01 4.50
N LEU A 94 12.49 2.47 5.73
CA LEU A 94 12.57 1.04 5.98
C LEU A 94 11.39 0.30 5.33
N MET A 95 10.16 0.72 5.61
CA MET A 95 8.96 0.10 5.06
C MET A 95 8.97 0.11 3.53
N SER A 96 9.34 1.23 2.90
CA SER A 96 9.40 1.35 1.44
C SER A 96 10.43 0.40 0.83
N SER A 97 11.62 0.31 1.45
CA SER A 97 12.67 -0.57 0.99
C SER A 97 12.27 -2.04 1.11
N TYR A 98 11.75 -2.44 2.27
CA TYR A 98 11.35 -3.81 2.55
C TYR A 98 10.19 -4.28 1.68
N LEU A 99 9.13 -3.47 1.53
CA LEU A 99 7.98 -3.82 0.69
C LEU A 99 8.40 -4.10 -0.75
N LYS A 100 9.29 -3.30 -1.34
CA LYS A 100 9.79 -3.54 -2.70
C LYS A 100 10.58 -4.84 -2.80
N VAL A 101 11.47 -5.11 -1.84
CA VAL A 101 12.29 -6.33 -1.82
C VAL A 101 11.40 -7.57 -1.66
N TYR A 102 10.45 -7.53 -0.75
CA TYR A 102 9.46 -8.60 -0.56
C TYR A 102 8.65 -8.85 -1.84
N LEU A 103 8.09 -7.81 -2.44
CA LEU A 103 7.27 -7.92 -3.66
C LEU A 103 8.08 -8.47 -4.84
N ARG A 104 9.35 -8.08 -5.00
CA ARG A 104 10.24 -8.62 -6.05
C ARG A 104 10.54 -10.09 -5.86
N ASN A 105 10.62 -10.56 -4.60
CA ASN A 105 10.87 -11.98 -4.33
C ASN A 105 9.62 -12.84 -4.58
N ILE A 106 8.44 -12.37 -4.17
CA ILE A 106 7.17 -13.08 -4.39
C ILE A 106 6.72 -13.00 -5.85
N TYR A 107 6.95 -11.88 -6.53
CA TYR A 107 6.57 -11.63 -7.92
C TYR A 107 7.79 -11.42 -8.82
N PRO A 108 8.61 -12.47 -9.05
CA PRO A 108 9.87 -12.36 -9.77
C PRO A 108 9.74 -11.99 -11.25
N TYR A 109 8.56 -12.15 -11.85
CA TYR A 109 8.27 -11.88 -13.27
C TYR A 109 7.40 -10.64 -13.48
N MET A 110 6.94 -9.98 -12.40
CA MET A 110 6.15 -8.76 -12.51
C MET A 110 7.07 -7.58 -12.86
N PHE A 111 6.60 -6.67 -13.71
CA PHE A 111 7.37 -5.48 -14.06
C PHE A 111 7.57 -4.53 -12.87
N GLU A 112 8.66 -3.78 -12.89
CA GLU A 112 9.03 -2.87 -11.79
C GLU A 112 7.99 -1.77 -11.54
N GLU A 113 7.32 -1.28 -12.59
CA GLU A 113 6.21 -0.32 -12.47
C GLU A 113 5.00 -0.94 -11.77
N GLY A 114 4.77 -2.23 -12.00
CA GLY A 114 3.74 -3.00 -11.31
C GLY A 114 4.05 -3.13 -9.82
N ILE A 115 5.28 -3.50 -9.46
CA ILE A 115 5.75 -3.55 -8.06
C ILE A 115 5.63 -2.19 -7.39
N SER A 116 6.04 -1.12 -8.09
CA SER A 116 5.94 0.25 -7.60
C SER A 116 4.48 0.67 -7.37
N ALA A 117 3.55 0.25 -8.23
CA ALA A 117 2.12 0.53 -8.03
C ALA A 117 1.56 -0.17 -6.78
N VAL A 118 1.90 -1.44 -6.56
CA VAL A 118 1.50 -2.18 -5.35
C VAL A 118 2.10 -1.57 -4.09
N HIS A 119 3.39 -1.22 -4.14
CA HIS A 119 4.05 -0.49 -3.06
C HIS A 119 3.31 0.81 -2.74
N ASN A 120 3.02 1.63 -3.76
CA ASN A 120 2.37 2.92 -3.56
C ASN A 120 0.99 2.77 -2.94
N TYR A 121 0.23 1.74 -3.34
CA TYR A 121 -1.06 1.40 -2.74
C TYR A 121 -0.93 1.09 -1.24
N LEU A 122 0.02 0.23 -0.87
CA LEU A 122 0.26 -0.13 0.53
C LEU A 122 0.74 1.04 1.38
N THR A 123 1.48 1.97 0.78
CA THR A 123 1.98 3.16 1.47
C THR A 123 1.05 4.37 1.41
N THR A 124 -0.18 4.22 0.89
CA THR A 124 -1.16 5.33 0.90
C THR A 124 -1.52 5.72 2.34
N ASP A 125 -1.75 7.02 2.57
CA ASP A 125 -2.12 7.51 3.90
C ASP A 125 -3.43 6.89 4.39
N GLU A 126 -4.39 6.63 3.50
CA GLU A 126 -5.65 5.96 3.84
C GLU A 126 -5.41 4.52 4.35
N MET A 127 -4.55 3.75 3.66
CA MET A 127 -4.24 2.37 4.04
C MET A 127 -3.51 2.32 5.38
N LEU A 128 -2.47 3.14 5.54
CA LEU A 128 -1.69 3.18 6.78
C LEU A 128 -2.53 3.69 7.95
N ALA A 129 -3.39 4.69 7.74
CA ALA A 129 -4.33 5.17 8.76
C ALA A 129 -5.35 4.09 9.15
N HIS A 130 -5.84 3.31 8.18
CA HIS A 130 -6.73 2.19 8.43
C HIS A 130 -6.05 1.14 9.33
N ILE A 131 -4.80 0.76 9.04
CA ILE A 131 -4.02 -0.15 9.89
C ILE A 131 -3.83 0.46 11.29
N ALA A 132 -3.37 1.71 11.36
CA ALA A 132 -3.11 2.43 12.60
C ALA A 132 -4.34 2.46 13.53
N LYS A 133 -5.51 2.70 12.94
CA LYS A 133 -6.78 2.72 13.67
C LYS A 133 -7.11 1.36 14.28
N HIS A 134 -6.93 0.27 13.53
CA HIS A 134 -7.24 -1.08 14.00
C HIS A 134 -6.26 -1.64 15.01
N ILE A 135 -5.01 -1.17 15.03
CA ILE A 135 -4.04 -1.55 16.08
C ILE A 135 -4.18 -0.69 17.36
N GLY A 136 -4.99 0.38 17.32
CA GLY A 136 -5.30 1.23 18.46
C GLY A 136 -4.46 2.51 18.57
N CYS A 137 -3.81 2.95 17.49
CA CYS A 137 -3.04 4.19 17.50
C CYS A 137 -3.92 5.45 17.65
N GLU A 138 -5.18 5.39 17.19
CA GLU A 138 -6.12 6.52 17.26
C GLU A 138 -6.42 6.95 18.69
N ASP A 139 -6.36 6.04 19.66
CA ASP A 139 -6.62 6.34 21.08
C ASP A 139 -5.37 6.87 21.81
N LEU A 140 -4.16 6.54 21.30
CA LEU A 140 -2.87 6.84 21.93
C LEU A 140 -2.20 8.09 21.38
N ILE A 141 -2.57 8.51 20.17
CA ILE A 141 -1.98 9.67 19.52
C ILE A 141 -2.24 10.95 20.33
N LEU A 142 -1.20 11.76 20.45
CA LEU A 142 -1.29 13.11 20.98
C LEU A 142 -1.32 14.07 19.79
N SER A 143 -2.52 14.54 19.42
CA SER A 143 -2.77 15.53 18.36
C SER A 143 -3.66 16.66 18.86
N GLU A 144 -3.53 17.86 18.28
CA GLU A 144 -4.46 18.98 18.56
C GLU A 144 -5.82 18.77 17.88
N GLU A 145 -5.82 18.09 16.72
CA GLU A 145 -7.00 17.86 15.90
C GLU A 145 -7.78 16.62 16.35
N PHE A 146 -9.10 16.74 16.48
CA PHE A 146 -10.01 15.62 16.75
C PHE A 146 -11.35 15.80 16.01
N PRO A 147 -11.82 14.84 15.19
CA PRO A 147 -11.21 13.53 14.89
C PRO A 147 -9.88 13.65 14.12
N VAL A 148 -9.00 12.66 14.31
CA VAL A 148 -7.64 12.67 13.77
C VAL A 148 -7.68 12.48 12.25
N LEU A 149 -6.94 13.31 11.51
CA LEU A 149 -6.79 13.17 10.06
C LEU A 149 -6.03 11.88 9.69
N ALA A 150 -6.37 11.30 8.53
CA ALA A 150 -5.71 10.10 8.03
C ALA A 150 -4.20 10.29 7.81
N SER A 151 -3.76 11.45 7.31
CA SER A 151 -2.34 11.78 7.16
C SER A 151 -1.59 11.80 8.50
N THR A 152 -2.25 12.23 9.56
CA THR A 152 -1.67 12.28 10.91
C THR A 152 -1.55 10.87 11.50
N LEU A 153 -2.57 10.02 11.33
CA LEU A 153 -2.51 8.60 11.72
C LEU A 153 -1.48 7.81 10.90
N SER A 154 -1.37 8.07 9.60
CA SER A 154 -0.37 7.42 8.75
C SER A 154 1.06 7.77 9.19
N THR A 155 1.28 9.03 9.60
CA THR A 155 2.56 9.51 10.14
C THR A 155 2.89 8.81 11.45
N VAL A 156 1.93 8.67 12.37
CA VAL A 156 2.13 7.92 13.61
C VAL A 156 2.46 6.46 13.34
N PHE A 157 1.78 5.80 12.40
CA PHE A 157 2.10 4.42 12.05
C PHE A 157 3.53 4.27 11.54
N LYS A 158 3.97 5.17 10.65
CA LYS A 158 5.36 5.21 10.17
C LYS A 158 6.32 5.43 11.34
N ALA A 159 6.00 6.32 12.28
CA ALA A 159 6.82 6.57 13.46
C ALA A 159 6.91 5.37 14.41
N VAL A 160 5.83 4.60 14.58
CA VAL A 160 5.85 3.35 15.37
C VAL A 160 6.78 2.32 14.73
N VAL A 161 6.79 2.21 13.40
CA VAL A 161 7.75 1.35 12.68
C VAL A 161 9.19 1.85 12.87
N GLY A 162 9.42 3.17 12.84
CA GLY A 162 10.72 3.78 13.12
C GLY A 162 11.20 3.56 14.55
N ALA A 163 10.30 3.67 15.54
CA ALA A 163 10.60 3.35 16.93
C ALA A 163 11.02 1.88 17.09
N LEU A 164 10.28 0.95 16.47
CA LEU A 164 10.65 -0.47 16.49
C LEU A 164 12.01 -0.73 15.84
N PHE A 165 12.31 -0.03 14.75
CA PHE A 165 13.60 -0.11 14.08
C PHE A 165 14.75 0.35 14.98
N ASN A 166 14.57 1.44 15.72
CA ASN A 166 15.58 1.98 16.62
C ASN A 166 15.76 1.11 17.88
N ASP A 167 14.69 0.49 18.38
CA ASP A 167 14.73 -0.31 19.60
C ASP A 167 15.23 -1.75 19.38
N LYS A 168 14.75 -2.41 18.30
CA LYS A 168 14.96 -3.85 18.06
C LYS A 168 15.72 -4.17 16.77
N GLY A 169 15.92 -3.18 15.90
CA GLY A 169 16.66 -3.33 14.64
C GLY A 169 15.79 -3.69 13.43
N GLN A 170 16.45 -3.84 12.29
CA GLN A 170 15.82 -3.99 10.98
C GLN A 170 14.91 -5.22 10.87
N GLU A 171 15.38 -6.39 11.30
CA GLU A 171 14.66 -7.66 11.12
C GLU A 171 13.28 -7.66 11.79
N GLN A 172 13.20 -7.13 13.01
CA GLN A 172 11.94 -7.06 13.76
C GLN A 172 10.99 -6.02 13.16
N ALA A 173 11.51 -4.86 12.72
CA ALA A 173 10.70 -3.85 12.03
C ALA A 173 10.15 -4.36 10.70
N GLU A 174 10.96 -5.08 9.92
CA GLU A 174 10.54 -5.73 8.67
C GLU A 174 9.47 -6.80 8.91
N ARG A 175 9.62 -7.59 9.98
CA ARG A 175 8.61 -8.56 10.42
C ARG A 175 7.28 -7.88 10.76
N PHE A 176 7.32 -6.77 11.48
CA PHE A 176 6.14 -5.99 11.81
C PHE A 176 5.43 -5.47 10.54
N VAL A 177 6.19 -4.87 9.61
CA VAL A 177 5.64 -4.41 8.32
C VAL A 177 5.04 -5.59 7.54
N ARG A 178 5.70 -6.74 7.54
CA ARG A 178 5.21 -7.96 6.89
C ARG A 178 3.86 -8.41 7.44
N ASP A 179 3.69 -8.39 8.76
CA ASP A 179 2.53 -9.00 9.40
C ASP A 179 1.33 -8.04 9.47
N PHE A 180 1.52 -6.72 9.34
CA PHE A 180 0.43 -5.74 9.36
C PHE A 180 0.10 -5.12 7.99
N VAL A 181 1.11 -4.84 7.16
CA VAL A 181 0.94 -4.11 5.89
C VAL A 181 0.67 -5.04 4.72
N ILE A 182 1.43 -6.13 4.59
CA ILE A 182 1.31 -7.06 3.45
C ILE A 182 -0.04 -7.79 3.40
N PRO A 183 -0.68 -8.17 4.53
CA PRO A 183 -1.99 -8.80 4.50
C PRO A 183 -3.09 -7.93 3.91
N GLN A 184 -2.90 -6.60 3.80
CA GLN A 184 -3.84 -5.73 3.11
C GLN A 184 -3.94 -6.02 1.59
N LEU A 185 -3.00 -6.80 1.03
CA LEU A 185 -3.07 -7.30 -0.35
C LEU A 185 -3.95 -8.55 -0.49
N ILE A 186 -4.31 -9.21 0.60
CA ILE A 186 -5.22 -10.36 0.56
C ILE A 186 -6.57 -9.86 0.02
N GLU A 187 -7.18 -10.65 -0.87
CA GLU A 187 -8.43 -10.29 -1.59
C GLU A 187 -8.34 -9.09 -2.55
N LYS A 188 -7.15 -8.53 -2.81
CA LYS A 188 -6.96 -7.51 -3.85
C LYS A 188 -6.38 -8.12 -5.13
N ASP A 189 -6.91 -7.70 -6.29
CA ASP A 189 -6.25 -7.99 -7.57
C ASP A 189 -5.09 -7.01 -7.77
N ILE A 190 -3.89 -7.56 -7.66
CA ILE A 190 -2.62 -6.84 -7.84
C ILE A 190 -2.52 -6.23 -9.24
N ASN A 191 -3.13 -6.88 -10.24
CA ASN A 191 -3.09 -6.41 -11.61
C ASN A 191 -4.02 -5.20 -11.84
N GLU A 192 -5.00 -4.97 -10.98
CA GLU A 192 -5.84 -3.77 -11.02
C GLU A 192 -5.14 -2.56 -10.40
N LEU A 193 -4.23 -2.77 -9.46
CA LEU A 193 -3.45 -1.69 -8.83
C LEU A 193 -2.52 -1.00 -9.82
N TRP A 194 -2.04 -1.73 -10.84
CA TRP A 194 -1.20 -1.18 -11.89
C TRP A 194 -2.00 -0.85 -13.14
N HIS A 195 -2.20 0.44 -13.38
CA HIS A 195 -2.85 0.92 -14.59
C HIS A 195 -1.89 0.85 -15.79
N ILE A 196 -2.09 -0.15 -16.66
CA ILE A 196 -1.30 -0.33 -17.89
C ILE A 196 -1.91 0.47 -19.03
N THR A 197 -1.20 1.50 -19.51
CA THR A 197 -1.55 2.23 -20.72
C THR A 197 -1.17 1.40 -21.96
N ASN A 198 -2.15 1.09 -22.83
CA ASN A 198 -1.95 0.29 -24.06
C ASN A 198 -1.34 -1.12 -23.81
N PRO A 199 -2.10 -2.06 -23.24
CA PRO A 199 -1.60 -3.40 -22.92
C PRO A 199 -1.17 -4.20 -24.16
N MET A 200 -1.78 -3.97 -25.33
CA MET A 200 -1.39 -4.64 -26.56
C MET A 200 0.02 -4.22 -27.03
N GLY A 201 0.36 -2.94 -26.90
CA GLY A 201 1.70 -2.44 -27.21
C GLY A 201 2.77 -3.04 -26.31
N LEU A 202 2.50 -3.14 -25.00
CA LEU A 202 3.40 -3.80 -24.06
C LEU A 202 3.55 -5.29 -24.37
N LEU A 203 2.44 -6.00 -24.64
CA LEU A 203 2.46 -7.42 -24.99
C LEU A 203 3.31 -7.68 -26.24
N LYS A 204 3.19 -6.85 -27.28
CA LYS A 204 4.04 -6.92 -28.48
C LYS A 204 5.52 -6.82 -28.14
N ALA A 205 5.90 -5.83 -27.33
CA ALA A 205 7.29 -5.61 -26.95
C ALA A 205 7.85 -6.78 -26.10
N VAL A 206 7.05 -7.33 -25.19
CA VAL A 206 7.42 -8.46 -24.32
C VAL A 206 7.58 -9.76 -25.13
N LEU A 207 6.67 -10.03 -26.07
CA LEU A 207 6.76 -11.19 -26.96
C LEU A 207 7.98 -11.10 -27.88
N ALA A 208 8.25 -9.91 -28.44
CA ALA A 208 9.44 -9.67 -29.26
C ALA A 208 10.74 -9.88 -28.49
N LEU A 209 10.81 -9.44 -27.22
CA LEU A 209 11.95 -9.70 -26.34
C LEU A 209 12.18 -11.20 -26.10
N SER A 210 11.09 -11.98 -26.07
CA SER A 210 11.11 -13.43 -25.92
C SER A 210 11.35 -14.17 -27.25
N GLY A 211 11.51 -13.44 -28.36
CA GLY A 211 11.73 -14.01 -29.70
C GLY A 211 10.48 -14.62 -30.35
N LYS A 212 9.28 -14.32 -29.86
CA LYS A 212 8.00 -14.82 -30.41
C LYS A 212 7.42 -13.89 -31.48
N GLU A 213 6.59 -14.42 -32.38
CA GLU A 213 5.85 -13.61 -33.36
C GLU A 213 4.88 -12.63 -32.69
N GLU A 214 4.48 -11.60 -33.44
CA GLU A 214 3.51 -10.62 -32.95
C GLU A 214 2.18 -11.28 -32.55
N PRO A 215 1.51 -10.79 -31.48
CA PRO A 215 0.22 -11.29 -31.04
C PRO A 215 -0.86 -11.00 -32.08
N GLU A 216 -1.55 -12.06 -32.51
CA GLU A 216 -2.71 -12.03 -33.40
C GLU A 216 -4.01 -12.17 -32.59
N PRO A 217 -4.82 -11.10 -32.44
CA PRO A 217 -6.14 -11.21 -31.83
C PRO A 217 -7.14 -11.86 -32.80
N ARG A 218 -7.92 -12.83 -32.30
CA ARG A 218 -8.97 -13.52 -33.06
C ARG A 218 -10.27 -13.54 -32.26
N LEU A 219 -11.38 -13.24 -32.94
CA LEU A 219 -12.71 -13.38 -32.34
C LEU A 219 -13.07 -14.87 -32.23
N LEU A 220 -13.28 -15.33 -31.00
CA LEU A 220 -13.63 -16.73 -30.69
C LEU A 220 -15.15 -16.93 -30.67
N TRP A 221 -15.86 -16.07 -29.95
CA TRP A 221 -17.31 -16.13 -29.76
C TRP A 221 -17.88 -14.70 -29.78
N LYS A 222 -19.08 -14.50 -30.33
CA LYS A 222 -19.91 -13.31 -30.08
C LYS A 222 -21.34 -13.68 -29.72
N SER A 223 -21.92 -12.98 -28.76
CA SER A 223 -23.32 -13.13 -28.34
C SER A 223 -23.97 -11.75 -28.27
N GLY A 224 -25.23 -11.64 -28.70
CA GLY A 224 -25.98 -10.39 -28.61
C GLY A 224 -25.35 -9.20 -29.35
N ALA A 225 -24.66 -9.42 -30.47
CA ALA A 225 -23.82 -8.42 -31.16
C ALA A 225 -24.51 -7.08 -31.53
N ASN A 226 -25.85 -7.06 -31.59
CA ASN A 226 -26.67 -5.87 -31.88
C ASN A 226 -27.54 -5.44 -30.69
N THR A 227 -27.17 -5.82 -29.47
CA THR A 227 -27.91 -5.50 -28.24
C THR A 227 -27.04 -4.70 -27.29
N ILE A 228 -27.67 -4.02 -26.32
CA ILE A 228 -26.96 -3.25 -25.29
C ILE A 228 -26.07 -4.17 -24.43
N MET A 229 -26.46 -5.43 -24.25
CA MET A 229 -25.70 -6.45 -23.50
C MET A 229 -24.92 -7.37 -24.46
N SER A 230 -24.24 -6.79 -25.44
CA SER A 230 -23.37 -7.53 -26.35
C SER A 230 -22.15 -8.08 -25.62
N LEU A 231 -21.74 -9.30 -25.97
CA LEU A 231 -20.60 -9.98 -25.37
C LEU A 231 -19.71 -10.56 -26.48
N TYR A 232 -18.44 -10.16 -26.48
CA TYR A 232 -17.43 -10.64 -27.41
C TYR A 232 -16.32 -11.35 -26.65
N TRP A 233 -15.88 -12.50 -27.15
CA TRP A 233 -14.71 -13.22 -26.66
C TRP A 233 -13.60 -13.13 -27.68
N VAL A 234 -12.50 -12.51 -27.29
CA VAL A 234 -11.30 -12.41 -28.12
C VAL A 234 -10.20 -13.27 -27.50
N GLY A 235 -9.50 -14.03 -28.34
CA GLY A 235 -8.32 -14.79 -27.97
C GLY A 235 -7.09 -14.26 -28.67
N ILE A 236 -5.95 -14.26 -27.99
CA ILE A 236 -4.66 -13.85 -28.54
C ILE A 236 -3.82 -15.09 -28.82
N TYR A 237 -3.27 -15.14 -30.03
CA TYR A 237 -2.35 -16.19 -30.49
C TYR A 237 -1.00 -15.58 -30.82
N SER A 238 0.09 -16.34 -30.66
CA SER A 238 1.44 -16.01 -31.11
C SER A 238 2.12 -17.31 -31.51
N ASP A 239 2.85 -17.34 -32.62
CA ASP A 239 3.44 -18.57 -33.20
C ASP A 239 2.39 -19.69 -33.42
N ARG A 240 1.13 -19.30 -33.70
CA ARG A 240 -0.05 -20.21 -33.79
C ARG A 240 -0.40 -20.93 -32.48
N GLU A 241 0.21 -20.56 -31.36
CA GLU A 241 -0.14 -21.04 -30.03
C GLU A 241 -1.11 -20.07 -29.34
N PHE A 242 -2.05 -20.63 -28.58
CA PHE A 242 -3.01 -19.86 -27.81
C PHE A 242 -2.38 -19.34 -26.51
N ILE A 243 -2.41 -18.02 -26.28
CA ILE A 243 -1.86 -17.40 -25.06
C ILE A 243 -2.97 -17.18 -24.02
N ALA A 244 -3.94 -16.33 -24.36
CA ALA A 244 -4.99 -15.89 -23.45
C ALA A 244 -6.28 -15.55 -24.20
N LYS A 245 -7.39 -15.45 -23.45
CA LYS A 245 -8.68 -14.99 -23.94
C LYS A 245 -9.38 -14.18 -22.87
N SER A 246 -10.18 -13.21 -23.28
CA SER A 246 -11.04 -12.47 -22.36
C SER A 246 -12.37 -12.10 -23.02
N PRO A 247 -13.46 -12.02 -22.23
CA PRO A 247 -14.68 -11.36 -22.66
C PRO A 247 -14.53 -9.83 -22.66
N GLY A 248 -15.43 -9.15 -23.38
CA GLY A 248 -15.64 -7.71 -23.33
C GLY A 248 -16.95 -7.29 -23.99
N GLU A 249 -17.42 -6.09 -23.65
CA GLU A 249 -18.68 -5.54 -24.16
C GLU A 249 -18.61 -5.18 -25.65
N THR A 250 -17.43 -4.73 -26.10
CA THR A 250 -17.10 -4.46 -27.49
C THR A 250 -15.87 -5.27 -27.91
N VAL A 251 -15.65 -5.42 -29.22
CA VAL A 251 -14.48 -6.15 -29.74
C VAL A 251 -13.17 -5.51 -29.27
N SER A 252 -13.08 -4.18 -29.23
CA SER A 252 -11.88 -3.47 -28.77
C SER A 252 -11.62 -3.66 -27.28
N ILE A 253 -12.66 -3.61 -26.44
CA ILE A 253 -12.54 -3.89 -25.00
C ILE A 253 -12.12 -5.34 -24.77
N ALA A 254 -12.73 -6.29 -25.48
CA ALA A 254 -12.38 -7.70 -25.37
C ALA A 254 -10.92 -7.98 -25.79
N GLU A 255 -10.45 -7.31 -26.85
CA GLU A 255 -9.04 -7.34 -27.28
C GLU A 255 -8.10 -6.77 -26.22
N GLU A 256 -8.42 -5.60 -25.66
CA GLU A 256 -7.62 -4.98 -24.60
C GLU A 256 -7.54 -5.87 -23.35
N MET A 257 -8.68 -6.42 -22.91
CA MET A 257 -8.73 -7.32 -21.75
C MET A 257 -7.98 -8.62 -22.03
N ALA A 258 -8.06 -9.17 -23.24
CA ALA A 258 -7.30 -10.36 -23.62
C ALA A 258 -5.79 -10.10 -23.57
N ALA A 259 -5.35 -8.88 -23.94
CA ALA A 259 -3.95 -8.48 -23.83
C ALA A 259 -3.50 -8.33 -22.38
N ARG A 260 -4.35 -7.77 -21.51
CA ARG A 260 -4.10 -7.72 -20.05
C ARG A 260 -3.97 -9.14 -19.48
N GLU A 261 -4.86 -10.05 -19.85
CA GLU A 261 -4.82 -11.44 -19.39
C GLU A 261 -3.56 -12.18 -19.86
N ALA A 262 -3.11 -11.92 -21.10
CA ALA A 262 -1.83 -12.43 -21.58
C ALA A 262 -0.65 -11.91 -20.76
N LEU A 263 -0.65 -10.63 -20.39
CA LEU A 263 0.37 -10.04 -19.51
C LEU A 263 0.31 -10.63 -18.09
N LYS A 264 -0.88 -10.84 -17.51
CA LYS A 264 -1.05 -11.52 -16.21
C LYS A 264 -0.38 -12.90 -16.20
N LYS A 265 -0.59 -13.68 -17.27
CA LYS A 265 0.08 -14.98 -17.48
C LYS A 265 1.59 -14.88 -17.54
N ILE A 266 2.13 -13.91 -18.30
CA ILE A 266 3.57 -13.72 -18.41
C ILE A 266 4.19 -13.34 -17.06
N MET A 267 3.50 -12.49 -16.28
CA MET A 267 3.93 -12.08 -14.95
C MET A 267 3.70 -13.15 -13.87
N LYS A 268 2.99 -14.25 -14.18
CA LYS A 268 2.53 -15.28 -13.24
C LYS A 268 1.70 -14.72 -12.08
N THR A 269 0.88 -13.72 -12.37
CA THR A 269 -0.01 -13.04 -11.40
C THR A 269 -1.48 -13.39 -11.62
N GLU A 270 -1.74 -14.57 -12.20
CA GLU A 270 -3.08 -15.13 -12.39
C GLU A 270 -3.82 -15.32 -11.05
N ASP A 271 -5.15 -15.46 -11.11
CA ASP A 271 -6.00 -15.65 -9.91
C ASP A 271 -5.72 -16.98 -9.18
N ASN A 272 -5.18 -17.97 -9.90
CA ASN A 272 -4.78 -19.28 -9.37
C ASN A 272 -3.33 -19.31 -8.83
N ARG A 273 -2.68 -18.15 -8.65
CA ARG A 273 -1.33 -18.06 -8.09
C ARG A 273 -1.24 -18.66 -6.69
N ALA A 274 -0.01 -18.99 -6.28
CA ALA A 274 0.25 -19.39 -4.91
C ALA A 274 -0.13 -18.25 -3.93
N PRO A 275 -0.65 -18.58 -2.74
CA PRO A 275 -0.96 -17.58 -1.73
C PRO A 275 0.30 -16.84 -1.27
N LEU A 276 0.11 -15.63 -0.74
CA LEU A 276 1.20 -14.85 -0.15
C LEU A 276 1.86 -15.65 0.99
N VAL A 277 3.18 -15.63 1.02
CA VAL A 277 3.96 -16.30 2.07
C VAL A 277 3.99 -15.38 3.29
N LEU A 278 3.24 -15.72 4.34
CA LEU A 278 3.11 -14.93 5.56
C LEU A 278 3.49 -15.76 6.80
N GLY A 279 3.71 -15.09 7.93
CA GLY A 279 4.04 -15.73 9.22
C GLY A 279 5.39 -16.46 9.20
N SER A 280 5.46 -17.61 9.88
CA SER A 280 6.69 -18.40 10.04
C SER A 280 7.31 -18.89 8.73
N ALA A 281 6.50 -19.09 7.68
CA ALA A 281 7.00 -19.44 6.35
C ALA A 281 7.81 -18.29 5.73
N ALA A 282 7.46 -17.05 6.04
CA ALA A 282 8.13 -15.87 5.51
C ALA A 282 9.43 -15.53 6.26
N GLU A 283 9.59 -15.99 7.50
CA GLU A 283 10.83 -15.82 8.27
C GLU A 283 12.00 -16.60 7.65
N ASN A 284 11.70 -17.73 6.99
CA ASN A 284 12.71 -18.54 6.31
C ASN A 284 13.02 -18.05 4.89
N LEU A 285 12.40 -16.96 4.45
CA LEU A 285 12.51 -16.47 3.09
C LEU A 285 13.82 -15.69 2.93
N VAL A 286 14.71 -16.17 2.06
CA VAL A 286 15.94 -15.44 1.74
C VAL A 286 15.60 -14.31 0.78
N LEU A 287 15.68 -13.08 1.27
CA LEU A 287 15.42 -11.85 0.50
C LEU A 287 16.70 -11.38 -0.19
N ASP A 288 16.59 -11.04 -1.48
CA ASP A 288 17.67 -10.40 -2.24
C ASP A 288 17.37 -8.91 -2.40
N TYR A 289 18.08 -8.08 -1.62
CA TYR A 289 17.92 -6.63 -1.63
C TYR A 289 18.43 -5.95 -2.91
N ASN A 290 19.32 -6.62 -3.66
CA ASN A 290 19.93 -6.06 -4.87
C ASN A 290 19.13 -6.36 -6.13
N ARG A 291 18.22 -7.33 -6.05
CA ARG A 291 17.39 -7.73 -7.18
C ARG A 291 16.46 -6.57 -7.58
N VAL A 292 16.41 -6.31 -8.89
CA VAL A 292 15.48 -5.38 -9.52
C VAL A 292 14.83 -6.10 -10.69
N ASN A 293 13.51 -5.94 -10.85
CA ASN A 293 12.78 -6.55 -11.94
C ASN A 293 12.90 -5.73 -13.23
N ILE A 294 12.52 -6.32 -14.35
CA ILE A 294 12.58 -5.66 -15.65
C ILE A 294 11.53 -4.54 -15.69
N SER A 295 11.94 -3.35 -16.16
CA SER A 295 11.06 -2.20 -16.39
C SER A 295 10.26 -2.38 -17.68
N ALA A 296 8.93 -2.20 -17.62
CA ALA A 296 8.05 -2.24 -18.78
C ALA A 296 8.36 -1.11 -19.76
N LYS A 297 8.69 0.08 -19.26
CA LYS A 297 9.10 1.22 -20.10
C LYS A 297 10.36 0.91 -20.90
N ASP A 298 11.34 0.27 -20.27
CA ASP A 298 12.61 -0.07 -20.92
C ASP A 298 12.39 -1.10 -22.03
N ILE A 299 11.48 -2.06 -21.83
CA ILE A 299 11.11 -3.05 -22.85
C ILE A 299 10.47 -2.37 -24.05
N ILE A 300 9.51 -1.46 -23.80
CA ILE A 300 8.84 -0.71 -24.85
C ILE A 300 9.85 0.13 -25.65
N GLN A 301 10.76 0.83 -24.95
CA GLN A 301 11.77 1.66 -25.58
C GLN A 301 12.70 0.82 -26.47
N LYS A 302 13.26 -0.28 -25.95
CA LYS A 302 14.11 -1.20 -26.73
C LYS A 302 13.40 -1.75 -27.96
N TYR A 303 12.10 -2.05 -27.86
CA TYR A 303 11.33 -2.56 -28.97
C TYR A 303 11.16 -1.53 -30.11
N TYR A 304 10.86 -0.27 -29.78
CA TYR A 304 10.74 0.79 -30.79
C TYR A 304 12.10 1.24 -31.35
N ASP A 305 13.16 1.23 -30.54
CA ASP A 305 14.52 1.53 -31.00
C ASP A 305 14.97 0.49 -32.04
N ASN A 306 14.72 -0.79 -31.80
CA ASN A 306 15.05 -1.87 -32.74
C ASN A 306 14.21 -1.83 -34.03
N LYS A 307 13.01 -1.23 -34.00
CA LYS A 307 12.13 -1.07 -35.17
C LYS A 307 12.40 0.22 -35.95
N SER A 308 13.22 1.13 -35.43
CA SER A 308 13.64 2.32 -36.16
C SER A 308 14.58 1.90 -37.29
N PRO A 309 14.19 2.01 -38.57
CA PRO A 309 15.02 1.53 -39.66
C PRO A 309 16.34 2.32 -39.73
N GLN A 310 17.42 1.60 -40.07
CA GLN A 310 18.54 2.16 -40.82
C GLN A 310 18.03 2.71 -42.16
N THR A 311 17.34 3.85 -42.15
CA THR A 311 17.07 4.61 -43.38
C THR A 311 18.35 5.34 -43.77
N GLY A 312 19.10 4.75 -44.71
CA GLY A 312 20.09 5.48 -45.50
C GLY A 312 21.45 4.80 -45.63
N SER A 313 21.53 3.63 -46.28
CA SER A 313 22.79 3.16 -46.86
C SER A 313 22.54 2.10 -47.95
N SER A 314 22.99 2.42 -49.17
CA SER A 314 22.98 1.65 -50.42
C SER A 314 21.62 1.48 -51.12
N ALA A 315 21.44 1.72 -52.43
CA ALA A 315 22.34 1.88 -53.58
C ALA A 315 21.73 2.94 -54.54
N PHE A 316 22.49 3.87 -55.14
CA PHE A 316 23.28 3.73 -56.39
C PHE A 316 22.53 3.08 -57.55
#